data_AF-A0A2R6NLB7-F1
#
_entry.id   AF-A0A2R6NLB7-F1
#
_cell.length_a   1.000
_cell.length_b   1.000
_cell.length_c   1.000
_cell.angle_alpha   90.00
_cell.angle_beta   90.00
_cell.angle_gamma   90.00
#
_symmetry.space_group_name_H-M   'P 1'
#
loop_
_entity.id
_entity.type
_entity.pdbx_description
1 polymer ?
#
loop_
_entity_poly.entity_id
_entity_poly.type
_entity_poly.pdbx_seq_one_letter_code
_entity_poly.pdbx_strand_id
1 'polypeptide(L)'
;MNALREGGERIVDVEVGRYDDPNPGAFEHVSMPLRYYLDWLGDPSASTRQIDGKQVYLAQWRARDEIDAVKSLTKPPGPLESLLAGEHADLYQTGLFLGPTGAVSNEFPIIFPQS
;
A
#
# COMPACT_ATOMS: atom_id res chain seq x y z
N MET A 1 1.53 -9.60 -9.98
CA MET A 1 0.73 -10.36 -9.00
C MET A 1 1.43 -11.60 -8.47
N ASN A 2 2.14 -12.40 -9.28
CA ASN A 2 2.71 -13.68 -8.83
C ASN A 2 3.59 -13.58 -7.56
N ALA A 3 4.49 -12.59 -7.48
CA ALA A 3 5.30 -12.39 -6.28
C ALA A 3 4.47 -12.10 -5.02
N LEU A 4 3.37 -11.34 -5.12
CA LEU A 4 2.48 -11.09 -3.98
C LEU A 4 1.68 -12.33 -3.59
N ARG A 5 1.34 -13.20 -4.57
CA ARG A 5 0.62 -14.45 -4.33
C ARG A 5 1.42 -15.42 -3.46
N GLU A 6 2.75 -15.41 -3.54
CA GLU A 6 3.63 -16.22 -2.68
C GLU A 6 3.49 -15.86 -1.19
N GLY A 7 3.14 -14.61 -0.87
CA GLY A 7 2.84 -14.14 0.48
C GLY A 7 1.36 -14.20 0.85
N GLY A 8 0.52 -14.98 0.15
CA GLY A 8 -0.93 -14.96 0.33
C GLY A 8 -1.43 -15.22 1.76
N GLU A 9 -0.66 -15.94 2.57
CA GLU A 9 -0.96 -16.22 3.99
C GLU A 9 -0.57 -15.09 4.95
N ARG A 10 0.19 -14.08 4.50
CA ARG A 10 0.57 -12.94 5.34
C ARG A 10 -0.67 -12.15 5.73
N ILE A 11 -0.75 -11.78 7.00
CA ILE A 11 -1.79 -10.88 7.50
C ILE A 11 -1.41 -9.47 7.10
N VAL A 12 -2.33 -8.78 6.44
CA VAL A 12 -2.18 -7.40 6.01
C VAL A 12 -3.33 -6.56 6.53
N ASP A 13 -3.05 -5.29 6.80
CA ASP A 13 -4.05 -4.32 7.23
C ASP A 13 -4.60 -3.59 6.00
N VAL A 14 -5.90 -3.76 5.76
CA VAL A 14 -6.63 -3.09 4.69
C VAL A 14 -7.40 -1.92 5.30
N GLU A 15 -7.16 -0.74 4.76
CA GLU A 15 -7.86 0.48 5.14
C GLU A 15 -9.17 0.56 4.36
N VAL A 16 -10.28 0.72 5.09
CA VAL A 16 -11.63 0.83 4.55
C VAL A 16 -12.21 2.18 4.93
N GLY A 17 -12.59 2.97 3.93
CA GLY A 17 -13.10 4.32 4.07
C GLY A 17 -12.01 5.39 3.94
N ARG A 18 -12.23 6.53 4.59
CA ARG A 18 -11.41 7.74 4.41
C ARG A 18 -10.92 8.26 5.76
N TYR A 19 -9.61 8.33 5.95
CA TYR A 19 -9.01 8.82 7.20
C TYR A 19 -9.35 10.29 7.52
N ASP A 20 -9.72 11.08 6.50
CA ASP A 20 -10.07 12.50 6.62
C ASP A 20 -11.58 12.73 6.77
N ASP A 21 -12.40 11.69 6.76
CA ASP A 21 -13.82 11.78 7.04
C ASP A 21 -14.05 11.77 8.57
N PRO A 22 -14.61 12.84 9.15
CA PRO A 22 -14.78 12.96 10.59
C PRO A 22 -15.93 12.10 11.14
N ASN A 23 -16.74 11.46 10.29
CA ASN A 23 -17.87 10.66 10.74
C ASN A 23 -17.38 9.38 11.45
N PRO A 24 -17.94 9.02 12.61
CA PRO A 24 -17.60 7.76 13.29
C PRO A 24 -17.82 6.54 12.38
N GLY A 25 -16.81 5.68 12.28
CA GLY A 25 -16.84 4.50 11.40
C GLY A 25 -16.60 4.80 9.91
N ALA A 26 -16.27 6.03 9.55
CA ALA A 26 -15.89 6.38 8.18
C ALA A 26 -14.49 5.91 7.78
N PHE A 27 -13.68 5.48 8.75
CA PHE A 27 -12.38 4.86 8.55
C PHE A 27 -12.16 3.71 9.51
N GLU A 28 -11.74 2.57 8.98
CA GLU A 28 -11.44 1.37 9.75
C GLU A 28 -10.27 0.59 9.14
N HIS A 29 -9.58 -0.16 9.98
CA HIS A 29 -8.56 -1.12 9.56
C HIS A 29 -9.12 -2.53 9.70
N VAL A 30 -9.01 -3.31 8.62
CA VAL A 30 -9.40 -4.72 8.59
C VAL A 30 -8.17 -5.57 8.33
N SER A 31 -7.77 -6.35 9.32
CA SER A 31 -6.68 -7.31 9.16
C SER A 31 -7.18 -8.60 8.49
N MET A 32 -6.55 -9.01 7.40
CA MET A 32 -6.92 -10.25 6.70
C MET A 32 -5.71 -10.89 6.00
N PRO A 33 -5.77 -12.20 5.67
CA PRO A 33 -4.81 -12.79 4.75
C PRO A 33 -4.78 -12.07 3.39
N LEU A 34 -3.58 -11.74 2.91
CA LEU A 34 -3.36 -11.04 1.65
C LEU A 34 -4.10 -11.68 0.47
N ARG A 35 -4.20 -13.02 0.44
CA ARG A 35 -4.89 -13.74 -0.64
C ARG A 35 -6.33 -13.26 -0.84
N TYR A 36 -7.07 -12.99 0.25
CA TYR A 36 -8.47 -12.58 0.15
C TYR A 36 -8.60 -11.18 -0.42
N TYR A 37 -7.69 -10.26 -0.03
CA TYR A 37 -7.63 -8.93 -0.61
C TYR A 37 -7.31 -8.99 -2.12
N LEU A 38 -6.33 -9.81 -2.52
CA LEU A 38 -5.95 -9.97 -3.93
C LEU A 38 -7.06 -10.62 -4.77
N ASP A 39 -7.80 -11.57 -4.20
CA ASP A 39 -8.94 -12.21 -4.86
C ASP A 39 -10.09 -11.23 -5.06
N TRP A 40 -10.42 -10.46 -4.02
CA TRP A 40 -11.40 -9.37 -4.10
C TRP A 40 -11.00 -8.32 -5.15
N LEU A 41 -9.72 -7.95 -5.23
CA LEU A 41 -9.20 -7.01 -6.23
C LEU A 41 -9.15 -7.60 -7.65
N GLY A 42 -9.10 -8.92 -7.77
CA GLY A 42 -9.10 -9.64 -9.04
C GLY A 42 -10.51 -9.89 -9.60
N ASP A 43 -11.54 -9.87 -8.75
CA ASP A 43 -12.90 -10.26 -9.13
C ASP A 43 -13.53 -9.23 -10.10
N PRO A 44 -13.84 -9.60 -11.36
CA PRO A 44 -14.45 -8.68 -12.32
C PRO A 44 -15.91 -8.34 -12.01
N SER A 45 -16.57 -9.11 -11.12
CA SER A 45 -17.98 -8.90 -10.73
C SER A 45 -18.15 -7.84 -9.63
N ALA A 46 -17.06 -7.43 -8.97
CA ALA A 46 -17.06 -6.37 -7.96
C ALA A 46 -17.18 -4.97 -8.60
N SER A 47 -18.37 -4.64 -9.08
CA SER A 47 -18.70 -3.50 -9.96
C SER A 47 -18.29 -2.11 -9.44
N THR A 48 -18.07 -1.93 -8.13
CA THR A 48 -17.69 -0.63 -7.56
C THR A 48 -16.31 -0.61 -6.91
N ARG A 49 -15.67 -1.79 -6.75
CA ARG A 49 -14.41 -1.94 -5.97
C ARG A 49 -14.43 -1.20 -4.63
N GLN A 50 -15.61 -1.12 -4.03
CA GLN A 50 -15.86 -0.55 -2.71
C GLN A 50 -16.49 -1.64 -1.84
N ILE A 51 -16.31 -1.53 -0.53
CA ILE A 51 -17.03 -2.34 0.45
C ILE A 51 -17.98 -1.37 1.16
N ASP A 52 -19.28 -1.63 1.07
CA ASP A 52 -20.34 -0.77 1.66
C ASP A 52 -20.24 0.72 1.26
N GLY A 53 -19.85 0.99 0.01
CA GLY A 53 -19.67 2.36 -0.51
C GLY A 53 -18.38 3.05 -0.05
N LYS A 54 -17.54 2.37 0.72
CA LYS A 54 -16.26 2.88 1.22
C LYS A 54 -15.11 2.47 0.31
N GLN A 55 -14.13 3.35 0.14
CA GLN A 55 -12.87 3.02 -0.55
C GLN A 55 -12.11 1.94 0.22
N VAL A 56 -11.37 1.10 -0.48
CA VAL A 56 -10.64 -0.02 0.15
C VAL A 56 -9.24 -0.06 -0.42
N TYR A 57 -8.22 0.03 0.43
CA TYR A 57 -6.84 0.03 -0.01
C TYR A 57 -5.92 -0.65 0.99
N LEU A 58 -4.95 -1.39 0.47
CA LEU A 58 -3.80 -1.83 1.25
C LEU A 58 -2.79 -0.68 1.30
N ALA A 59 -2.64 -0.07 2.47
CA ALA A 59 -1.77 1.09 2.66
C ALA A 59 -0.46 0.70 3.32
N GLN A 60 0.65 1.27 2.83
CA GLN A 60 1.92 1.31 3.55
C GLN A 60 2.49 -0.05 3.99
N TRP A 61 2.08 -1.15 3.35
CA TRP A 61 2.51 -2.48 3.77
C TRP A 61 3.97 -2.73 3.41
N ARG A 62 4.77 -3.28 4.34
CA ARG A 62 6.20 -3.53 4.15
C ARG A 62 6.46 -4.84 3.39
N ALA A 63 5.82 -5.00 2.23
CA ALA A 63 5.85 -6.23 1.44
C ALA A 63 7.27 -6.74 1.11
N ARG A 64 8.22 -5.81 0.91
CA ARG A 64 9.64 -6.12 0.66
C ARG A 64 10.29 -6.89 1.80
N ASP A 65 9.91 -6.60 3.04
CA ASP A 65 10.53 -7.19 4.23
C ASP A 65 9.89 -8.55 4.57
N GLU A 66 8.68 -8.79 4.07
CA GLU A 66 7.89 -9.99 4.41
C GLU A 66 7.84 -11.05 3.30
N ILE A 67 8.11 -10.66 2.05
CA ILE A 67 8.08 -11.54 0.88
C ILE A 67 9.39 -11.40 0.07
N ASP A 68 10.18 -12.48 0.06
CA ASP A 68 11.46 -12.51 -0.65
C ASP A 68 11.32 -12.25 -2.16
N ALA A 69 10.26 -12.77 -2.79
CA ALA A 69 9.99 -12.51 -4.19
C ALA A 69 9.76 -11.01 -4.48
N VAL A 70 9.13 -10.27 -3.57
CA VAL A 70 8.93 -8.80 -3.70
C VAL A 70 10.25 -8.06 -3.48
N LYS A 71 11.12 -8.55 -2.59
CA LYS A 71 12.44 -7.99 -2.35
C LYS A 71 13.30 -7.93 -3.60
N SER A 72 13.24 -8.98 -4.44
CA SER A 72 13.99 -9.02 -5.71
C SER A 72 13.49 -8.02 -6.76
N LEU A 73 12.23 -7.58 -6.66
CA LEU A 73 11.58 -6.68 -7.62
C LEU A 73 11.74 -5.20 -7.27
N THR A 74 12.09 -4.90 -6.03
CA THR A 74 12.26 -3.53 -5.55
C THR A 74 13.73 -3.23 -5.34
N LYS A 75 14.18 -2.03 -5.67
CA LYS A 75 15.53 -1.54 -5.33
C LYS A 75 15.42 -0.09 -4.84
N PRO A 76 16.30 0.35 -3.92
CA PRO A 76 16.40 1.77 -3.63
C PRO A 76 16.69 2.55 -4.93
N PRO A 77 16.18 3.78 -5.08
CA PRO A 77 16.59 4.64 -6.18
C PRO A 77 18.11 4.90 -6.12
N GLY A 78 18.78 4.98 -7.28
CA GLY A 78 20.24 5.10 -7.36
C GLY A 78 20.88 6.20 -6.47
N PRO A 79 20.32 7.42 -6.37
CA PRO A 79 20.83 8.43 -5.45
C PRO A 79 20.79 7.99 -3.98
N LEU A 80 19.77 7.22 -3.59
CA LEU A 80 19.62 6.71 -2.24
C LEU A 80 20.58 5.56 -1.94
N GLU A 81 20.93 4.74 -2.95
CA GLU A 81 21.94 3.69 -2.78
C GLU A 81 23.29 4.28 -2.35
N SER A 82 23.67 5.43 -2.92
CA SER A 82 24.92 6.13 -2.53
C SER A 82 24.86 6.69 -1.11
N LEU A 83 23.70 7.20 -0.69
CA LEU A 83 23.49 7.71 0.67
C LEU A 83 23.50 6.59 1.71
N LEU A 84 22.89 5.44 1.39
CA LEU A 84 22.89 4.26 2.26
C LEU A 84 24.29 3.64 2.37
N ALA A 85 25.03 3.54 1.26
CA ALA A 85 26.38 3.00 1.25
C ALA A 85 27.40 3.91 1.96
N GLY A 86 27.19 5.22 1.91
CA GLY A 86 28.02 6.22 2.59
C GLY A 86 27.62 6.50 4.05
N GLU A 87 26.69 5.73 4.63
CA GLU A 87 26.15 5.93 5.98
C GLU A 87 25.56 7.34 6.22
N HIS A 88 25.10 8.00 5.16
CA HIS A 88 24.45 9.31 5.22
C HIS A 88 22.94 9.22 5.50
N ALA A 89 22.37 8.00 5.44
CA ALA A 89 21.01 7.68 5.83
C ALA A 89 21.02 6.37 6.61
N ASP A 90 20.28 6.33 7.71
CA ASP A 90 20.22 5.20 8.66
C ASP A 90 19.01 4.27 8.42
N LEU A 91 17.95 4.79 7.79
CA LEU A 91 16.74 4.02 7.50
C LEU A 91 16.24 4.24 6.07
N TYR A 92 16.06 3.13 5.35
CA TYR A 92 15.27 3.07 4.13
C TYR A 92 14.17 2.03 4.29
N GLN A 93 12.92 2.45 4.07
CA GLN A 93 11.75 1.58 4.15
C GLN A 93 10.93 1.73 2.88
N THR A 94 10.41 0.61 2.39
CA THR A 94 9.46 0.59 1.28
C THR A 94 8.05 0.32 1.81
N GLY A 95 7.11 1.19 1.46
CA GLY A 95 5.68 0.94 1.63
C GLY A 95 5.06 0.54 0.29
N LEU A 96 4.36 -0.59 0.25
CA LEU A 96 3.52 -0.99 -0.87
C LEU A 96 2.12 -0.42 -0.66
N PHE A 97 1.62 0.25 -1.70
CA PHE A 97 0.23 0.68 -1.79
C PHE A 97 -0.44 -0.10 -2.90
N LEU A 98 -1.59 -0.68 -2.62
CA LEU A 98 -2.39 -1.42 -3.59
C LEU A 98 -3.85 -1.10 -3.36
N GLY A 99 -4.56 -0.79 -4.44
CA GLY A 99 -5.96 -0.40 -4.40
C GLY A 99 -6.60 -0.57 -5.78
N PRO A 100 -7.94 -0.51 -5.85
CA PRO A 100 -8.62 -0.45 -7.13
C PRO A 100 -8.33 0.85 -7.87
N THR A 101 -8.54 0.85 -9.19
CA THR A 101 -8.45 2.06 -10.00
C THR A 101 -9.39 3.13 -9.44
N GLY A 102 -8.84 4.31 -9.14
CA GLY A 102 -9.61 5.41 -8.52
C GLY A 102 -9.63 5.39 -6.98
N ALA A 103 -8.95 4.45 -6.32
CA ALA A 103 -8.61 4.60 -4.91
C ALA A 103 -7.68 5.82 -4.76
N VAL A 104 -8.19 6.88 -4.14
CA VAL A 104 -7.46 8.14 -3.99
C VAL A 104 -6.55 7.99 -2.77
N SER A 105 -5.24 7.84 -2.98
CA SER A 105 -4.26 8.32 -2.00
C SER A 105 -4.12 9.81 -2.22
N ASN A 106 -4.46 10.65 -1.24
CA ASN A 106 -4.38 12.10 -1.37
C ASN A 106 -3.06 12.51 -2.04
N GLU A 107 -3.14 13.25 -3.15
CA GLU A 107 -1.98 13.94 -3.70
C GLU A 107 -1.47 14.87 -2.61
N PHE A 108 -0.28 14.61 -2.07
CA PHE A 108 0.38 15.60 -1.22
C PHE A 108 0.57 16.86 -2.08
N PRO A 109 0.00 18.03 -1.72
CA PRO A 109 0.40 19.26 -2.39
C PRO A 109 1.88 19.47 -2.06
N ILE A 110 2.75 19.34 -3.06
CA ILE A 110 4.13 19.81 -2.95
C ILE A 110 4.03 21.33 -2.86
N ILE A 111 4.04 21.87 -1.64
CA ILE A 111 4.15 23.31 -1.41
C ILE A 111 5.61 23.67 -1.69
N PHE A 112 5.90 24.11 -2.90
CA PHE A 112 7.12 24.86 -3.15
C PHE A 112 6.97 26.24 -2.50
N PRO A 113 7.90 26.69 -1.63
CA PRO A 113 7.92 28.08 -1.21
C PRO A 113 8.17 28.93 -2.47
N GLN A 114 7.21 29.79 -2.81
CA GLN A 114 7.40 30.83 -3.81
C GLN A 114 8.42 31.82 -3.23
N SER A 115 9.58 31.90 -3.89
CA SER A 115 10.61 32.91 -3.65
C SER A 115 10.20 34.27 -4.18
#